data_AF-A0A0C4YNP6-F1
#
_entry.id   AF-A0A0C4YNP6-F1
#
_cell.length_a   1.000
_cell.length_b   1.000
_cell.length_c   1.000
_cell.angle_alpha   90.00
_cell.angle_beta   90.00
_cell.angle_gamma   90.00
#
_symmetry.space_group_name_H-M   'P 1'
#
loop_
_entity.id
_entity.type
_entity.pdbx_description
1 polymer ?
#
loop_
_entity_poly.entity_id
_entity_poly.type
_entity_poly.pdbx_seq_one_letter_code
_entity_poly.pdbx_strand_id
1 'polypeptide(L)'
;MPDHPSLPPLNNVIRNGQLEADIWRAFVPDKNAPASASATHALPPDENGWLVTLATWRAARDALRLRRHPVAVYLGPDADPEDLLEAGGATIDATGIAHLAIDFPVYTDGRGYSLAQLLRTQYGWGGELRAVGDVMIDTVHYMARCGFDAFAVKPSHDPQAALAALGTFTVHYQKTYPAAAAPAMSATSRPAMR
;
A
#
# COMPACT_ATOMS: atom_id res chain seq x y z
N MET A 1 19.26 17.69 -12.95
CA MET A 1 19.20 17.38 -11.50
C MET A 1 18.46 16.06 -11.37
N PRO A 2 18.90 15.08 -10.57
CA PRO A 2 18.08 13.90 -10.36
C PRO A 2 16.91 14.28 -9.46
N ASP A 3 15.69 14.07 -9.95
CA ASP A 3 14.45 14.19 -9.21
C ASP A 3 14.49 13.27 -7.97
N HIS A 4 14.49 13.87 -6.79
CA HIS A 4 14.25 13.12 -5.57
C HIS A 4 12.76 12.76 -5.50
N PRO A 5 12.38 11.50 -5.14
CA PRO A 5 11.00 11.16 -4.87
C PRO A 5 10.55 11.96 -3.64
N SER A 6 9.93 13.11 -3.89
CA SER A 6 9.35 13.97 -2.87
C SER A 6 7.96 13.43 -2.58
N LEU A 7 7.75 12.92 -1.36
CA LEU A 7 6.47 12.34 -0.96
C LEU A 7 5.37 13.42 -1.07
N PRO A 8 4.27 13.17 -1.78
CA PRO A 8 3.24 14.18 -2.00
C PRO A 8 2.50 14.53 -0.70
N PRO A 9 2.13 15.81 -0.47
CA PRO A 9 1.22 16.16 0.62
C PRO A 9 -0.17 15.60 0.32
N LEU A 10 -0.67 14.76 1.22
CA LEU A 10 -1.99 14.13 1.10
C LEU A 10 -2.95 14.89 2.04
N ASN A 11 -3.93 15.60 1.49
CA ASN A 11 -4.91 16.33 2.31
C ASN A 11 -6.24 15.57 2.45
N ASN A 12 -6.58 14.77 1.45
CA ASN A 12 -7.87 14.11 1.34
C ASN A 12 -7.71 12.74 0.67
N VAL A 13 -8.36 11.73 1.22
CA VAL A 13 -8.40 10.37 0.65
C VAL A 13 -9.84 9.94 0.46
N ILE A 14 -10.13 9.34 -0.68
CA ILE A 14 -11.42 8.69 -0.93
C ILE A 14 -11.24 7.21 -0.67
N ARG A 15 -11.90 6.72 0.37
CA ARG A 15 -11.83 5.34 0.85
C ARG A 15 -13.22 4.75 0.82
N ASN A 16 -13.39 3.61 0.14
CA ASN A 16 -14.70 2.96 0.04
C ASN A 16 -15.87 3.86 -0.41
N GLY A 17 -15.61 4.83 -1.28
CA GLY A 17 -16.63 5.80 -1.70
C GLY A 17 -17.03 6.81 -0.61
N GLN A 18 -16.18 7.00 0.40
CA GLN A 18 -16.31 8.06 1.39
C GLN A 18 -15.07 8.94 1.38
N LEU A 19 -15.28 10.25 1.51
CA LEU A 19 -14.19 11.20 1.66
C LEU A 19 -13.74 11.23 3.12
N GLU A 20 -12.48 10.86 3.36
CA GLU A 20 -11.83 10.91 4.66
C GLU A 20 -10.67 11.93 4.62
N ALA A 21 -10.37 12.53 5.78
CA ALA A 21 -9.18 13.34 5.94
C ALA A 21 -7.95 12.43 5.91
N ASP A 22 -6.95 12.78 5.10
CA ASP A 22 -5.71 12.02 5.09
C ASP A 22 -4.86 12.43 6.29
N ILE A 23 -4.72 11.52 7.25
CA ILE A 23 -3.93 11.73 8.48
C ILE A 23 -2.48 11.24 8.33
N TRP A 24 -2.09 10.72 7.16
CA TRP A 24 -0.79 10.09 6.94
C TRP A 24 0.28 11.11 6.57
N ARG A 25 1.33 11.17 7.39
CA ARG A 25 2.47 12.06 7.29
C ARG A 25 3.67 11.31 6.74
N ALA A 26 4.24 11.84 5.68
CA ALA A 26 5.48 11.36 5.10
C ALA A 26 6.64 11.45 6.10
N PHE A 27 7.27 10.32 6.40
CA PHE A 27 8.53 10.27 7.12
C PHE A 27 9.69 10.16 6.11
N VAL A 28 10.49 11.20 6.01
CA VAL A 28 11.72 11.22 5.22
C VAL A 28 12.89 11.05 6.19
N PRO A 29 13.58 9.89 6.22
CA PRO A 29 14.77 9.76 7.04
C PRO A 29 15.83 10.76 6.57
N ASP A 30 16.53 11.38 7.52
CA ASP A 30 17.62 12.30 7.21
C ASP A 30 18.75 11.53 6.51
N LYS A 31 18.93 11.78 5.21
CA LYS A 31 19.94 11.10 4.38
C LYS A 31 21.38 11.45 4.79
N ASN A 32 21.57 12.50 5.58
CA ASN A 32 22.86 12.95 6.09
C ASN A 32 23.12 12.52 7.54
N ALA A 33 22.20 11.77 8.18
CA ALA A 33 22.45 11.22 9.49
C ALA A 33 23.64 10.23 9.42
N PRO A 34 24.68 10.40 10.27
CA PRO A 34 25.84 9.51 10.23
C PRO A 34 25.39 8.07 10.52
N ALA A 35 25.93 7.09 9.78
CA ALA A 35 25.64 5.66 9.91
C ALA A 35 25.90 5.07 11.33
N SER A 36 26.47 5.86 12.23
CA SER A 36 26.70 5.57 13.66
C SER A 36 25.53 5.98 14.57
N ALA A 37 24.56 6.76 14.08
CA ALA A 37 23.38 7.09 14.85
C ALA A 37 22.49 5.84 14.98
N SER A 38 22.35 5.35 16.21
CA SER A 38 21.50 4.20 16.57
C SER A 38 20.16 4.22 15.84
N ALA A 39 19.67 3.03 15.48
CA ALA A 39 18.42 2.74 14.76
C ALA A 39 17.16 3.48 15.26
N THR A 40 17.22 4.10 16.44
CA THR A 40 16.20 4.96 17.06
C THR A 40 16.00 6.31 16.34
N HIS A 41 17.00 6.86 15.63
CA HIS A 41 16.85 8.14 14.90
C HIS A 41 16.34 7.98 13.45
N ALA A 42 16.27 6.75 12.95
CA ALA A 42 15.87 6.45 11.57
C ALA A 42 14.37 6.13 11.41
N LEU A 43 13.59 6.23 12.48
CA LEU A 43 12.17 5.87 12.48
C LEU A 43 11.31 7.01 13.04
N PRO A 44 10.08 7.17 12.54
CA PRO A 44 9.14 8.12 13.12
C PRO A 44 8.77 7.72 14.57
N PRO A 45 8.27 8.63 15.40
CA PRO A 45 7.70 8.29 16.71
C PRO A 45 6.55 7.26 16.60
N ASP A 46 6.28 6.51 17.67
CA ASP A 46 5.17 5.54 17.74
C ASP A 46 3.84 6.28 17.91
N GLU A 47 3.40 6.93 16.83
CA GLU A 47 2.14 7.65 16.69
C GLU A 47 1.38 7.15 15.46
N ASN A 48 0.11 7.49 15.37
CA ASN A 48 -0.67 7.23 14.18
C ASN A 48 -0.24 8.11 13.00
N GLY A 49 -0.56 7.63 11.79
CA GLY A 49 -0.43 8.43 10.58
C GLY A 49 1.01 8.64 10.13
N TRP A 50 1.85 7.61 10.18
CA TRP A 50 3.20 7.67 9.59
C TRP A 50 3.30 6.84 8.33
N LEU A 51 3.73 7.48 7.24
CA LEU A 51 4.05 6.85 5.97
C LEU A 51 5.56 6.76 5.83
N VAL A 52 6.10 5.55 5.77
CA VAL A 52 7.55 5.29 5.64
C VAL A 52 7.87 4.73 4.26
N THR A 53 9.09 4.96 3.76
CA THR A 53 9.53 4.35 2.49
C THR A 53 9.73 2.84 2.65
N LEU A 54 9.62 2.09 1.55
CA LEU A 54 9.96 0.67 1.51
C LEU A 54 11.35 0.36 2.09
N ALA A 55 12.34 1.20 1.81
CA ALA A 55 13.69 1.06 2.36
C ALA A 55 13.71 1.19 3.89
N THR A 56 12.97 2.17 4.44
CA THR A 56 12.83 2.36 5.90
C THR A 56 12.09 1.18 6.54
N TRP A 57 11.02 0.69 5.89
CA TRP A 57 10.31 -0.50 6.34
C TRP A 57 11.25 -1.72 6.40
N ARG A 58 11.97 -2.01 5.33
CA ARG A 58 12.91 -3.14 5.24
C ARG A 58 14.01 -3.05 6.30
N ALA A 59 14.56 -1.87 6.53
CA ALA A 59 15.65 -1.65 7.48
C ALA A 59 15.23 -1.81 8.96
N ALA A 60 13.94 -1.60 9.27
CA ALA A 60 13.45 -1.53 10.64
C ALA A 60 12.12 -2.28 10.88
N ARG A 61 11.82 -3.29 10.03
CA ARG A 61 10.56 -4.06 10.03
C ARG A 61 10.20 -4.61 11.40
N ASP A 62 11.16 -5.21 12.10
CA ASP A 62 10.92 -5.86 13.38
C ASP A 62 10.54 -4.83 14.45
N ALA A 63 11.21 -3.67 14.45
CA ALA A 63 10.89 -2.57 15.35
C ALA A 63 9.52 -1.96 15.03
N LEU A 64 9.17 -1.80 13.74
CA LEU A 64 7.89 -1.24 13.31
C LEU A 64 6.71 -2.17 13.62
N ARG A 65 6.93 -3.49 13.61
CA ARG A 65 5.91 -4.48 13.98
C ARG A 65 5.56 -4.54 15.46
N LEU A 66 6.52 -4.20 16.31
CA LEU A 66 6.33 -4.18 17.76
C LEU A 66 5.63 -2.91 18.25
N ARG A 67 5.38 -1.94 17.36
CA ARG A 67 4.73 -0.67 17.68
C ARG A 67 3.25 -0.85 18.00
N ARG A 68 2.73 0.09 18.80
CA ARG A 68 1.29 0.19 19.03
C ARG A 68 0.55 0.72 17.82
N HIS A 69 1.19 1.60 17.04
CA HIS A 69 0.60 2.19 15.86
C HIS A 69 1.25 1.65 14.58
N PRO A 70 0.48 0.96 13.71
CA PRO A 70 1.01 0.48 12.44
C PRO A 70 1.29 1.64 11.50
N VAL A 71 2.26 1.45 10.61
CA VAL A 71 2.70 2.46 9.64
C VAL A 71 2.21 2.12 8.24
N ALA A 72 2.07 3.13 7.39
CA ALA A 72 1.86 2.94 5.97
C ALA A 72 3.20 2.78 5.28
N VAL A 73 3.27 1.92 4.25
CA VAL A 73 4.50 1.73 3.47
C VAL A 73 4.31 2.32 2.08
N TYR A 74 5.20 3.24 1.72
CA TYR A 74 5.24 3.86 0.40
C TYR A 74 6.04 3.00 -0.58
N LEU A 75 5.41 2.67 -1.70
CA LEU A 75 5.95 1.92 -2.82
C LEU A 75 6.07 2.86 -4.01
N GLY A 76 7.31 3.17 -4.38
CA GLY A 76 7.59 3.91 -5.60
C GLY A 76 7.29 3.10 -6.86
N PRO A 77 7.35 3.71 -8.05
CA PRO A 77 7.06 3.05 -9.33
C PRO A 77 8.02 1.91 -9.68
N ASP A 78 9.21 1.92 -9.07
CA ASP A 78 10.26 0.91 -9.25
C ASP A 78 10.43 0.04 -7.99
N ALA A 79 9.43 0.05 -7.09
CA ALA A 79 9.44 -0.77 -5.90
C ALA A 79 9.33 -2.26 -6.27
N ASP A 80 10.20 -3.07 -5.68
CA ASP A 80 10.12 -4.52 -5.78
C ASP A 80 9.19 -5.04 -4.67
N PRO A 81 8.08 -5.74 -5.00
CA PRO A 81 7.20 -6.31 -4.00
C PRO A 81 7.89 -7.42 -3.16
N GLU A 82 8.98 -8.02 -3.65
CA GLU A 82 9.76 -9.00 -2.86
C GLU A 82 10.39 -8.37 -1.61
N ASP A 83 10.68 -7.06 -1.62
CA ASP A 83 11.22 -6.35 -0.46
C ASP A 83 10.22 -6.22 0.71
N LEU A 84 8.93 -6.50 0.47
CA LEU A 84 7.92 -6.62 1.52
C LEU A 84 7.89 -8.00 2.18
N LEU A 85 8.45 -9.02 1.52
CA LEU A 85 8.45 -10.40 2.00
C LEU A 85 9.45 -10.59 3.14
N GLU A 86 9.20 -11.62 3.95
CA GLU A 86 10.22 -12.15 4.83
C GLU A 86 11.26 -12.95 4.06
N ALA A 87 12.45 -13.09 4.65
CA ALA A 87 13.44 -14.03 4.14
C ALA A 87 12.84 -15.46 4.06
N GLY A 88 12.61 -15.93 2.84
CA GLY A 88 11.99 -17.24 2.56
C GLY A 88 10.46 -17.28 2.66
N GLY A 89 9.80 -16.14 2.85
CA GLY A 89 8.35 -16.02 2.83
C GLY A 89 7.79 -15.93 1.41
N ALA A 90 6.62 -16.55 1.17
CA ALA A 90 5.91 -16.46 -0.11
C ALA A 90 4.77 -15.42 -0.11
N THR A 91 4.39 -14.92 1.07
CA THR A 91 3.26 -14.00 1.25
C THR A 91 3.65 -12.83 2.14
N ILE A 92 3.00 -11.68 1.95
CA ILE A 92 3.23 -10.48 2.77
C ILE A 92 2.55 -10.66 4.12
N ASP A 93 3.33 -10.51 5.19
CA ASP A 93 2.81 -10.39 6.55
C ASP A 93 2.37 -8.95 6.82
N ALA A 94 1.07 -8.78 7.04
CA ALA A 94 0.44 -7.48 7.30
C ALA A 94 0.70 -6.93 8.70
N THR A 95 1.34 -7.70 9.59
CA THR A 95 1.68 -7.23 10.93
C THR A 95 2.50 -5.94 10.86
N GLY A 96 2.07 -4.91 11.58
CA GLY A 96 2.71 -3.59 11.61
C GLY A 96 2.45 -2.68 10.40
N ILE A 97 1.74 -3.17 9.37
CA ILE A 97 1.41 -2.42 8.17
C ILE A 97 -0.05 -1.99 8.22
N ALA A 98 -0.30 -0.69 8.16
CA ALA A 98 -1.65 -0.14 8.11
C ALA A 98 -2.24 -0.20 6.70
N HIS A 99 -1.45 0.20 5.70
CA HIS A 99 -1.77 0.12 4.28
C HIS A 99 -0.50 0.26 3.42
N LEU A 100 -0.60 -0.10 2.14
CA LEU A 100 0.46 0.16 1.16
C LEU A 100 0.03 1.33 0.26
N ALA A 101 0.86 2.36 0.16
CA ALA A 101 0.66 3.50 -0.72
C ALA A 101 1.51 3.33 -1.97
N ILE A 102 0.88 3.14 -3.13
CA ILE A 102 1.56 2.99 -4.43
C ILE A 102 1.56 4.33 -5.14
N ASP A 103 2.74 4.79 -5.52
CA ASP A 103 2.94 6.05 -6.21
C ASP A 103 2.69 5.95 -7.71
N PHE A 104 1.94 6.91 -8.22
CA PHE A 104 1.72 7.15 -9.63
C PHE A 104 2.35 8.49 -9.99
N PRO A 105 3.62 8.52 -10.41
CA PRO A 105 4.30 9.78 -10.74
C PRO A 105 3.65 10.47 -11.95
N VAL A 106 3.15 9.67 -12.90
CA VAL A 106 2.42 10.11 -14.08
C VAL A 106 1.21 9.20 -14.27
N TYR A 107 0.04 9.76 -14.56
CA TYR A 107 -1.20 8.98 -14.74
C TYR A 107 -1.14 7.88 -15.81
N THR A 108 -0.21 7.99 -16.77
CA THR A 108 0.03 7.00 -17.83
C THR A 108 0.96 5.86 -17.42
N ASP A 109 1.52 5.89 -16.22
CA ASP A 109 2.44 4.85 -15.77
C ASP A 109 1.68 3.57 -15.38
N GLY A 110 1.89 2.52 -16.17
CA GLY A 110 1.29 1.21 -15.98
C GLY A 110 1.83 0.43 -14.78
N ARG A 111 3.02 0.79 -14.25
CA ARG A 111 3.73 -0.04 -13.26
C ARG A 111 2.96 -0.19 -11.95
N GLY A 112 2.29 0.86 -11.49
CA GLY A 112 1.47 0.81 -10.27
C GLY A 112 0.30 -0.18 -10.35
N TYR A 113 -0.28 -0.38 -11.53
CA TYR A 113 -1.37 -1.36 -11.74
C TYR A 113 -0.85 -2.79 -11.66
N SER A 114 0.27 -3.07 -12.33
CA SER A 114 0.93 -4.38 -12.28
C SER A 114 1.36 -4.71 -10.86
N LEU A 115 1.92 -3.73 -10.14
CA LEU A 115 2.32 -3.90 -8.74
C LEU A 115 1.11 -4.26 -7.86
N ALA A 116 0.00 -3.52 -7.96
CA ALA A 116 -1.21 -3.83 -7.21
C ALA A 116 -1.74 -5.25 -7.50
N GLN A 117 -1.75 -5.66 -8.76
CA GLN A 117 -2.19 -6.99 -9.14
C GLN A 117 -1.28 -8.08 -8.56
N LEU A 118 0.05 -7.90 -8.60
CA LEU A 118 1.02 -8.83 -8.00
C LEU A 118 0.81 -8.93 -6.48
N LEU A 119 0.66 -7.79 -5.80
CA LEU A 119 0.41 -7.73 -4.36
C LEU A 119 -0.85 -8.53 -3.98
N ARG A 120 -1.94 -8.39 -4.74
CA ARG A 120 -3.18 -9.12 -4.49
C ARG A 120 -3.11 -10.61 -4.83
N THR A 121 -2.51 -10.96 -5.97
CA THR A 121 -2.61 -12.32 -6.53
C THR A 121 -1.47 -13.24 -6.11
N GLN A 122 -0.23 -12.77 -6.17
CA GLN A 122 0.95 -13.59 -5.90
C GLN A 122 1.38 -13.49 -4.44
N TYR A 123 1.40 -12.28 -3.89
CA TYR A 123 1.91 -12.03 -2.55
C TYR A 123 0.84 -12.02 -1.45
N GLY A 124 -0.43 -12.18 -1.83
CA GLY A 124 -1.54 -12.38 -0.89
C GLY A 124 -1.86 -11.19 0.01
N TRP A 125 -1.56 -9.96 -0.41
CA TRP A 125 -1.88 -8.75 0.34
C TRP A 125 -3.40 -8.55 0.46
N GLY A 126 -3.92 -8.78 1.66
CA GLY A 126 -5.32 -8.58 2.01
C GLY A 126 -5.65 -7.20 2.59
N GLY A 127 -4.64 -6.39 2.91
CA GLY A 127 -4.83 -5.06 3.49
C GLY A 127 -5.24 -4.00 2.47
N GLU A 128 -5.28 -2.75 2.91
CA GLU A 128 -5.59 -1.61 2.03
C GLU A 128 -4.46 -1.33 1.04
N LEU A 129 -4.83 -1.14 -0.23
CA LEU A 129 -3.98 -0.53 -1.25
C LEU A 129 -4.48 0.89 -1.54
N ARG A 130 -3.59 1.86 -1.37
CA ARG A 130 -3.84 3.27 -1.64
C ARG A 130 -3.08 3.74 -2.86
N ALA A 131 -3.75 4.35 -3.82
CA ALA A 131 -3.09 5.05 -4.93
C ALA A 131 -2.77 6.49 -4.48
N VAL A 132 -1.51 6.89 -4.63
CA VAL A 132 -1.03 8.26 -4.33
C VAL A 132 -0.33 8.86 -5.55
N GLY A 133 -0.21 10.18 -5.59
CA GLY A 133 0.41 10.89 -6.73
C GLY A 133 -0.61 11.39 -7.75
N ASP A 134 -0.35 11.17 -9.04
CA ASP A 134 -1.15 11.60 -10.19
C ASP A 134 -2.31 10.64 -10.52
N VAL A 135 -3.24 10.54 -9.56
CA VAL A 135 -4.45 9.72 -9.70
C VAL A 135 -5.55 10.52 -10.40
N MET A 136 -5.93 10.09 -11.60
CA MET A 136 -7.00 10.70 -12.40
C MET A 136 -8.32 9.97 -12.17
N ILE A 137 -9.43 10.71 -12.07
CA ILE A 137 -10.73 10.12 -11.73
C ILE A 137 -11.21 9.06 -12.74
N ASP A 138 -10.90 9.27 -14.02
CA ASP A 138 -11.25 8.35 -15.10
C ASP A 138 -10.54 7.00 -14.96
N THR A 139 -9.36 6.96 -14.32
CA THR A 139 -8.59 5.73 -14.14
C THR A 139 -8.91 5.01 -12.83
N VAL A 140 -9.60 5.64 -11.89
CA VAL A 140 -9.93 5.05 -10.59
C VAL A 140 -10.76 3.76 -10.72
N HIS A 141 -11.65 3.67 -11.72
CA HIS A 141 -12.41 2.44 -11.98
C HIS A 141 -11.51 1.27 -12.34
N TYR A 142 -10.50 1.54 -13.17
CA TYR A 142 -9.53 0.54 -13.56
C TYR A 142 -8.62 0.19 -12.38
N MET A 143 -8.15 1.18 -11.61
CA MET A 143 -7.39 0.95 -10.37
C MET A 143 -8.15 0.08 -9.37
N ALA A 144 -9.44 0.36 -9.12
CA ALA A 144 -10.26 -0.44 -8.22
C ALA A 144 -10.33 -1.91 -8.67
N ARG A 145 -10.44 -2.17 -9.97
CA ARG A 145 -10.42 -3.54 -10.53
C ARG A 145 -9.06 -4.23 -10.38
N CYS A 146 -7.97 -3.48 -10.41
CA CYS A 146 -6.62 -3.99 -10.10
C CYS A 146 -6.43 -4.27 -8.61
N GLY A 147 -7.31 -3.76 -7.75
CA GLY A 147 -7.35 -4.07 -6.33
C GLY A 147 -7.06 -2.90 -5.39
N PHE A 148 -7.09 -1.65 -5.86
CA PHE A 148 -6.98 -0.46 -5.02
C PHE A 148 -8.26 -0.19 -4.21
N ASP A 149 -8.13 0.13 -2.93
CA ASP A 149 -9.25 0.44 -2.02
C ASP A 149 -9.40 1.94 -1.73
N ALA A 150 -8.29 2.68 -1.76
CA ALA A 150 -8.22 4.08 -1.38
C ALA A 150 -7.48 4.92 -2.43
N PHE A 151 -7.93 6.16 -2.62
CA PHE A 151 -7.39 7.07 -3.64
C PHE A 151 -7.09 8.42 -3.00
N ALA A 152 -5.82 8.83 -2.98
CA ALA A 152 -5.46 10.16 -2.53
C ALA A 152 -5.84 11.20 -3.58
N VAL A 153 -6.60 12.21 -3.16
CA VAL A 153 -7.00 13.31 -4.03
C VAL A 153 -5.93 14.40 -3.94
N LYS A 154 -5.43 14.82 -5.10
CA LYS A 154 -4.49 15.95 -5.17
C LYS A 154 -5.12 17.21 -4.57
N PRO A 155 -4.35 18.04 -3.85
CA PRO A 155 -4.85 19.28 -3.27
C PRO A 155 -5.35 20.29 -4.32
N SER A 156 -4.96 20.14 -5.59
CA SER A 156 -5.43 20.97 -6.70
C SER A 156 -6.84 20.60 -7.21
N HIS A 157 -7.39 19.46 -6.79
CA HIS A 157 -8.73 19.00 -7.20
C HIS A 157 -9.72 19.16 -6.06
N ASP A 158 -10.97 19.48 -6.38
CA ASP A 158 -12.05 19.50 -5.38
C ASP A 158 -12.37 18.06 -4.94
N PRO A 159 -12.20 17.72 -3.66
CA PRO A 159 -12.47 16.38 -3.16
C PRO A 159 -13.95 15.98 -3.25
N GLN A 160 -14.90 16.93 -3.21
CA GLN A 160 -16.32 16.62 -3.36
C GLN A 160 -16.67 16.32 -4.81
N ALA A 161 -16.15 17.10 -5.77
CA ALA A 161 -16.25 16.78 -7.19
C ALA A 161 -15.61 15.42 -7.50
N ALA A 162 -14.44 15.12 -6.91
CA ALA A 162 -13.81 13.82 -7.05
C ALA A 162 -14.67 12.69 -6.47
N LEU A 163 -15.28 12.88 -5.31
CA LEU A 163 -16.21 11.90 -4.74
C LEU A 163 -17.45 11.68 -5.62
N ALA A 164 -18.06 12.76 -6.12
CA ALA A 164 -19.26 12.70 -6.95
C ALA A 164 -19.00 12.03 -8.30
N ALA A 165 -17.88 12.38 -8.95
CA ALA A 165 -17.49 11.74 -10.20
C ALA A 165 -17.16 10.26 -9.98
N LEU A 166 -16.52 9.88 -8.87
CA LEU A 166 -16.39 8.46 -8.51
C LEU A 166 -17.75 7.80 -8.36
N GLY A 167 -18.64 8.38 -7.53
CA GLY A 167 -20.01 7.89 -7.28
C GLY A 167 -20.82 7.63 -8.57
N THR A 168 -20.65 8.48 -9.57
CA THR A 168 -21.32 8.37 -10.89
C THR A 168 -20.99 7.06 -11.62
N PHE A 169 -19.82 6.50 -11.38
CA PHE A 169 -19.37 5.25 -11.96
C PHE A 169 -19.41 4.07 -10.95
N THR A 170 -19.85 4.32 -9.71
CA THR A 170 -19.81 3.41 -8.54
C THR A 170 -21.04 2.48 -8.44
N VAL A 171 -21.61 2.00 -9.55
CA VAL A 171 -22.73 1.01 -9.47
C VAL A 171 -22.24 -0.37 -8.97
N HIS A 172 -20.92 -0.61 -8.91
CA HIS A 172 -20.35 -1.95 -8.62
C HIS A 172 -19.26 -2.00 -7.53
N TYR A 173 -19.18 -1.03 -6.62
CA TYR A 173 -18.18 -1.04 -5.53
C TYR A 173 -18.46 -2.08 -4.41
N GLN A 174 -19.24 -3.13 -4.69
CA GLN A 174 -19.35 -4.26 -3.76
C GLN A 174 -18.14 -5.17 -3.89
N LYS A 175 -17.28 -5.12 -2.86
CA LYS A 175 -16.17 -6.05 -2.57
C LYS A 175 -16.47 -7.46 -3.07
N THR A 176 -15.85 -7.83 -4.19
CA THR A 176 -15.70 -9.24 -4.56
C THR A 176 -14.21 -9.47 -4.80
N TYR A 177 -13.48 -9.73 -3.71
CA TYR A 177 -12.22 -10.44 -3.85
C TYR A 177 -12.56 -11.92 -3.73
N PRO A 178 -12.43 -12.74 -4.79
CA PRO A 178 -12.40 -14.17 -4.60
C PRO A 178 -11.16 -14.46 -3.74
N ALA A 179 -11.38 -14.97 -2.53
CA ALA A 179 -10.31 -15.57 -1.76
C ALA A 179 -9.62 -16.59 -2.67
N ALA A 180 -8.29 -16.51 -2.79
CA ALA A 180 -7.53 -17.55 -3.44
C ALA A 180 -7.85 -18.86 -2.72
N ALA A 181 -8.65 -19.71 -3.37
CA ALA A 181 -8.93 -21.04 -2.87
C ALA A 181 -7.59 -21.78 -2.85
N ALA A 182 -7.07 -22.04 -1.65
CA ALA A 182 -5.95 -22.96 -1.50
C ALA A 182 -6.34 -24.29 -2.18
N PRO A 183 -5.50 -24.84 -3.07
CA PRO A 183 -5.78 -26.15 -3.63
C PRO A 183 -5.71 -27.17 -2.49
N ALA A 184 -6.86 -27.78 -2.18
CA ALA A 184 -6.92 -28.93 -1.29
C ALA A 184 -6.15 -30.08 -1.94
N MET A 185 -4.88 -30.27 -1.57
CA MET A 185 -4.15 -31.48 -1.91
C MET A 185 -4.76 -32.64 -1.12
N SER A 186 -5.54 -33.45 -1.83
CA SER A 186 -6.16 -34.69 -1.36
C SER A 186 -5.14 -35.62 -0.71
N ALA A 187 -5.23 -35.78 0.61
CA ALA A 187 -4.54 -36.84 1.33
C ALA A 187 -5.19 -38.19 0.99
N THR A 188 -4.62 -38.91 0.03
CA THR A 188 -4.92 -40.33 -0.19
C THR A 188 -3.86 -41.16 0.52
N SER A 189 -4.22 -41.82 1.62
CA SER A 189 -3.82 -43.21 1.84
C SER A 189 -4.67 -43.88 2.92
N ARG A 190 -5.10 -45.10 2.56
CA ARG A 190 -6.11 -45.98 3.17
C ARG A 190 -5.71 -46.50 4.56
N PRO A 191 -6.69 -46.88 5.41
CA PRO A 191 -6.40 -47.56 6.67
C PRO A 191 -5.98 -49.02 6.46
N ALA A 192 -5.08 -49.49 7.31
CA ALA A 192 -4.66 -50.88 7.43
C ALA A 192 -5.81 -51.77 7.94
N MET A 193 -5.92 -52.99 7.41
CA MET A 193 -6.87 -53.98 7.90
C MET A 193 -6.23 -55.37 7.95
N ARG A 194 -6.09 -55.83 9.19
CA ARG A 194 -5.90 -57.21 9.70
C ARG A 194 -4.57 -57.94 9.50
#